data_AF-A0AAV4F3K9-F1
#
_entry.id   AF-A0AAV4F3K9-F1
#
_cell.length_a   1.000
_cell.length_b   1.000
_cell.length_c   1.000
_cell.angle_alpha   90.00
_cell.angle_beta   90.00
_cell.angle_gamma   90.00
#
_symmetry.space_group_name_H-M   'P 1'
#
loop_
_entity.id
_entity.type
_entity.pdbx_description
1 polymer ?
#
loop_
_entity_poly.entity_id
_entity_poly.type
_entity_poly.pdbx_seq_one_letter_code
_entity_poly.pdbx_strand_id
1 'polypeptide(L)'
;MFYKFNSITQRISNATQDVSMGRPVGAESFSRTVKEEPKIMYTFKPVQTESRPASNAVSSKLGPGQYAVPNNKTYKKLMELQTKFTADDGKLVWQKMPKDMPLYYLAVGLVVCGTILSGWTFYKLASPPKND
;
A
#
# COMPACT_ATOMS: atom_id res chain seq x y z
N MET A 1 -13.96 -9.20 -31.07
CA MET A 1 -12.98 -9.30 -29.96
C MET A 1 -12.81 -7.90 -29.39
N PHE A 2 -13.08 -7.70 -28.10
CA PHE A 2 -13.09 -6.36 -27.51
C PHE A 2 -11.85 -6.15 -26.65
N TYR A 3 -11.37 -4.91 -26.61
CA TYR A 3 -10.11 -4.55 -25.97
C TYR A 3 -10.32 -3.35 -25.05
N LYS A 4 -9.66 -3.36 -23.90
CA LYS A 4 -9.64 -2.24 -22.97
C LYS A 4 -8.23 -1.71 -22.84
N PHE A 5 -8.09 -0.39 -22.95
CA PHE A 5 -6.83 0.29 -22.67
C PHE A 5 -6.69 0.49 -21.15
N ASN A 6 -5.60 -0.02 -20.57
CA ASN A 6 -5.28 0.22 -19.17
C ASN A 6 -4.30 1.41 -19.08
N SER A 7 -4.78 2.53 -18.53
CA SER A 7 -4.00 3.78 -18.39
C SER A 7 -2.81 3.65 -17.43
N ILE A 8 -2.85 2.72 -16.48
CA ILE A 8 -1.78 2.51 -15.50
C ILE A 8 -0.63 1.73 -16.11
N THR A 9 -0.94 0.70 -16.90
CA THR A 9 0.09 -0.18 -17.50
C THR A 9 0.42 0.19 -18.95
N GLN A 10 -0.27 1.19 -19.52
CA GLN A 10 -0.17 1.61 -20.93
C GLN A 10 -0.24 0.45 -21.93
N ARG A 11 -1.06 -0.56 -21.62
CA ARG A 11 -1.19 -1.78 -22.42
C ARG A 11 -2.65 -2.05 -22.73
N ILE A 12 -2.87 -2.66 -23.88
CA ILE A 12 -4.18 -3.11 -24.35
C ILE A 12 -4.37 -4.56 -23.88
N SER A 13 -5.47 -4.85 -23.20
CA SER A 13 -5.84 -6.20 -22.78
C SER A 13 -7.20 -6.61 -23.36
N ASN A 14 -7.38 -7.91 -23.56
CA ASN A 14 -8.66 -8.47 -23.99
C ASN A 14 -9.73 -8.24 -22.91
N ALA A 15 -10.90 -7.77 -23.32
CA ALA A 15 -12.03 -7.49 -22.44
C ALA A 15 -13.34 -8.01 -23.05
N THR A 16 -14.35 -8.22 -22.21
CA THR A 16 -15.73 -8.48 -22.64
C THR A 16 -16.40 -7.20 -23.12
N GLN A 17 -17.36 -7.34 -24.05
CA GLN A 17 -18.04 -6.24 -24.73
C GLN A 17 -18.57 -5.16 -23.77
N ASP A 18 -19.16 -5.58 -22.66
CA ASP A 18 -19.77 -4.67 -21.68
C ASP A 18 -18.75 -3.76 -20.99
N VAL A 19 -17.52 -4.26 -20.79
CA VAL A 19 -16.45 -3.51 -20.13
C VAL A 19 -15.78 -2.51 -21.09
N SER A 20 -15.74 -2.84 -22.39
CA SER A 20 -15.24 -1.93 -23.43
C SER A 20 -16.22 -0.79 -23.76
N MET A 21 -17.52 -0.97 -23.49
CA MET A 21 -18.57 0.01 -23.80
C MET A 21 -18.79 1.04 -22.68
N GLY A 22 -18.00 1.02 -21.61
CA GLY A 22 -17.94 2.09 -20.60
C GLY A 22 -19.22 2.31 -19.79
N ARG A 23 -20.14 1.34 -19.71
CA ARG A 23 -21.35 1.49 -18.92
C ARG A 23 -21.02 1.46 -17.42
N PRO A 24 -21.62 2.34 -16.60
CA PRO A 24 -21.40 2.34 -15.16
C PRO A 24 -21.93 1.04 -14.54
N VAL A 25 -21.10 0.38 -13.74
CA VAL A 25 -21.46 -0.85 -13.03
C VAL A 25 -22.38 -0.47 -11.86
N GLY A 26 -23.68 -0.73 -12.00
CA GLY A 26 -24.65 -0.53 -10.92
C GLY A 26 -24.50 -1.55 -9.80
N ALA A 27 -24.77 -1.15 -8.56
CA ALA A 27 -24.66 -1.97 -7.35
C ALA A 27 -25.53 -3.25 -7.38
N GLU A 28 -26.51 -3.32 -8.29
CA GLU A 28 -27.41 -4.47 -8.49
C GLU A 28 -26.75 -5.64 -9.25
N SER A 29 -25.57 -5.45 -9.84
CA SER A 29 -24.81 -6.52 -10.51
C SER A 29 -24.15 -7.52 -9.55
N PHE A 30 -24.12 -7.21 -8.24
CA PHE A 30 -23.51 -8.06 -7.23
C PHE A 30 -24.48 -9.08 -6.60
N SER A 31 -25.78 -9.06 -6.93
CA SER A 31 -26.81 -9.79 -6.14
C SER A 31 -27.49 -10.95 -6.86
N ARG A 32 -27.15 -11.27 -8.12
CA ARG A 32 -27.86 -12.34 -8.88
C ARG A 32 -26.94 -13.28 -9.65
N THR A 33 -26.09 -14.01 -8.95
CA THR A 33 -25.52 -15.28 -9.45
C THR A 33 -25.03 -16.17 -8.31
N VAL A 34 -25.90 -16.41 -7.31
CA VAL A 34 -25.79 -17.63 -6.49
C VAL A 34 -26.56 -18.73 -7.22
N LYS A 35 -25.91 -19.41 -8.16
CA LYS A 35 -26.35 -20.71 -8.67
C LYS A 35 -25.14 -21.58 -8.94
N GLU A 36 -25.15 -22.71 -8.24
CA GLU A 36 -24.30 -23.91 -8.36
C GLU A 36 -22.85 -23.78 -7.88
N GLU A 37 -22.55 -24.53 -6.81
CA GLU A 37 -21.20 -24.83 -6.37
C GLU A 37 -20.42 -25.52 -7.51
N PRO A 38 -19.35 -24.92 -8.05
CA PRO A 38 -18.40 -25.71 -8.79
C PRO A 38 -17.73 -26.63 -7.78
N LYS A 39 -17.88 -27.95 -7.95
CA LYS A 39 -17.06 -28.96 -7.29
C LYS A 39 -15.62 -28.76 -7.79
N ILE A 40 -14.89 -27.82 -7.19
CA ILE A 40 -13.49 -27.55 -7.51
C ILE A 40 -12.71 -28.77 -7.02
N MET A 41 -12.50 -29.73 -7.91
CA MET A 41 -11.43 -30.70 -7.75
C MET A 41 -10.12 -29.92 -7.79
N TYR A 42 -9.55 -29.66 -6.61
CA TYR A 42 -8.19 -29.17 -6.50
C TYR A 42 -7.24 -30.27 -6.97
N THR A 43 -6.91 -30.27 -8.25
CA THR A 43 -5.70 -30.95 -8.71
C THR A 43 -4.53 -30.10 -8.22
N PHE A 44 -3.97 -30.48 -7.08
CA PHE A 44 -2.75 -29.90 -6.55
C PHE A 44 -1.63 -30.11 -7.58
N LYS A 45 -1.40 -29.12 -8.43
CA LYS A 45 -0.15 -29.03 -9.18
C LYS A 45 0.88 -28.59 -8.16
N PRO A 46 1.80 -29.46 -7.68
CA PRO A 46 2.91 -28.96 -6.89
C PRO A 46 3.57 -27.90 -7.74
N VAL A 47 3.61 -26.67 -7.23
CA VAL A 47 4.45 -25.63 -7.81
C VAL A 47 5.84 -26.25 -7.80
N GLN A 48 6.33 -26.61 -8.98
CA GLN A 48 7.75 -26.80 -9.16
C GLN A 48 8.34 -25.43 -8.93
N THR A 49 8.66 -25.15 -7.68
CA THR A 49 9.56 -24.07 -7.32
C THR A 49 10.87 -24.48 -7.97
N GLU A 50 11.09 -24.05 -9.21
CA GLU A 50 12.43 -24.06 -9.77
C GLU A 50 13.29 -23.40 -8.70
N SER A 51 14.18 -24.20 -8.13
CA SER A 51 15.14 -23.76 -7.14
C SER A 51 15.98 -22.70 -7.84
N ARG A 52 15.59 -21.44 -7.69
CA ARG A 52 16.45 -20.30 -8.02
C ARG A 52 17.77 -20.63 -7.33
N PRO A 53 18.89 -20.76 -8.08
CA PRO A 53 20.15 -21.07 -7.45
C PRO A 53 20.37 -19.99 -6.40
N ALA A 54 20.41 -20.41 -5.13
CA ALA A 54 20.75 -19.56 -4.02
C ALA A 54 22.19 -19.11 -4.26
N SER A 55 22.35 -18.03 -5.03
CA SER A 55 23.63 -17.41 -5.27
C SER A 55 24.13 -16.95 -3.90
N ASN A 56 25.15 -17.68 -3.44
CA ASN A 56 25.94 -17.47 -2.24
C ASN A 56 25.38 -18.13 -0.96
N ALA A 57 25.61 -19.44 -0.88
CA ALA A 57 26.04 -20.20 0.29
C ALA A 57 25.95 -19.47 1.66
N VAL A 58 24.96 -19.85 2.47
CA VAL A 58 24.99 -19.63 3.92
C VAL A 58 24.76 -20.96 4.63
N SER A 59 25.88 -21.50 5.12
CA SER A 59 26.06 -22.46 6.20
C SER A 59 25.27 -23.78 6.15
N SER A 60 25.98 -24.86 5.82
CA SER A 60 25.58 -26.26 6.01
C SER A 60 25.55 -26.73 7.49
N LYS A 61 25.40 -25.80 8.45
CA LYS A 61 25.34 -26.08 9.91
C LYS A 61 24.15 -25.39 10.59
N LEU A 62 22.94 -25.55 10.05
CA LEU A 62 21.74 -25.11 10.76
C LEU A 62 21.08 -26.33 11.42
N GLY A 63 20.89 -26.25 12.74
CA GLY A 63 20.15 -27.25 13.51
C GLY A 63 18.67 -27.28 13.13
N PRO A 64 17.92 -28.33 13.52
CA PRO A 64 16.49 -28.39 13.27
C PRO A 64 15.78 -27.17 13.87
N GLY A 65 15.00 -26.46 13.04
CA GLY A 65 14.30 -25.23 13.42
C GLY A 65 15.07 -23.93 13.17
N GLN A 66 16.32 -23.99 12.69
CA GLN A 66 17.06 -22.80 12.28
C GLN A 66 16.88 -22.57 10.78
N TYR A 67 16.49 -21.35 10.42
CA TYR A 67 16.40 -20.90 9.03
C TYR A 67 17.62 -20.04 8.67
N ALA A 68 18.08 -20.15 7.43
CA ALA A 68 19.19 -19.34 6.93
C ALA A 68 18.75 -17.87 6.90
N VAL A 69 19.17 -17.10 7.91
CA VAL A 69 18.92 -15.66 7.96
C VAL A 69 19.96 -14.94 7.09
N PRO A 70 19.55 -14.15 6.09
CA PRO A 70 20.49 -13.40 5.26
C PRO A 70 21.36 -12.47 6.11
N ASN A 71 22.68 -12.70 6.14
CA ASN A 71 23.63 -11.88 6.90
C ASN A 71 24.04 -10.59 6.16
N ASN A 72 23.09 -9.98 5.44
CA ASN A 72 23.29 -8.74 4.71
C ASN A 72 23.06 -7.54 5.65
N LYS A 73 23.87 -6.48 5.53
CA LYS A 73 23.72 -5.25 6.34
C LYS A 73 22.32 -4.65 6.22
N THR A 74 21.73 -4.69 5.02
CA THR A 74 20.36 -4.23 4.76
C THR A 74 19.30 -5.04 5.51
N TYR A 75 19.48 -6.36 5.57
CA TYR A 75 18.54 -7.25 6.25
C TYR A 75 18.59 -7.05 7.77
N LYS A 76 19.79 -6.87 8.33
CA LYS A 76 19.95 -6.52 9.76
C LYS A 76 19.22 -5.23 10.12
N LYS A 77 19.35 -4.19 9.28
CA LYS A 77 18.64 -2.92 9.48
C LYS A 77 17.12 -3.10 9.41
N LEU A 78 16.62 -3.97 8.53
CA LEU A 78 15.20 -4.29 8.43
C LEU A 78 14.71 -4.99 9.70
N MET A 79 15.45 -5.98 10.22
CA MET A 79 15.13 -6.63 11.49
C MET A 79 15.13 -5.65 12.66
N GLU A 80 16.12 -4.75 12.74
CA GLU A 80 16.17 -3.70 13.77
C GLU A 80 14.92 -2.80 13.74
N LEU A 81 14.47 -2.41 12.54
CA LEU A 81 13.24 -1.64 12.37
C LEU A 81 12.00 -2.45 12.76
N GLN A 82 11.91 -3.72 12.34
CA GLN A 82 10.81 -4.60 12.74
C GLN A 82 10.71 -4.70 14.25
N THR A 83 11.81 -5.02 14.93
CA THR A 83 11.87 -5.10 16.39
C THR A 83 11.43 -3.79 17.05
N LYS A 84 11.85 -2.64 16.50
CA LYS A 84 11.45 -1.33 17.03
C LYS A 84 9.95 -1.05 16.85
N PHE A 85 9.40 -1.37 15.68
CA PHE A 85 7.97 -1.17 15.38
C PHE A 85 7.07 -2.18 16.11
N THR A 86 7.57 -3.36 16.47
CA THR A 86 6.83 -4.36 17.24
C THR A 86 7.07 -4.31 18.74
N ALA A 87 7.99 -3.47 19.23
CA ALA A 87 8.22 -3.30 20.66
C ALA A 87 6.96 -2.78 21.38
N ASP A 88 6.63 -3.37 22.53
CA ASP A 88 5.46 -3.02 23.34
C ASP A 88 5.77 -1.86 24.30
N ASP A 89 6.20 -0.73 23.73
CA ASP A 89 6.61 0.46 24.49
C ASP A 89 5.42 1.40 24.80
N GLY A 90 4.19 1.01 24.47
CA GLY A 90 2.99 1.86 24.55
C GLY A 90 2.95 3.05 23.57
N LYS A 91 3.96 3.19 22.70
CA LYS A 91 4.07 4.29 21.71
C LYS A 91 3.33 3.95 20.42
N LEU A 92 2.65 4.95 19.86
CA LEU A 92 2.00 4.84 18.54
C LEU A 92 3.04 4.71 17.43
N VAL A 93 2.67 4.08 16.30
CA VAL A 93 3.58 3.82 15.16
C VAL A 93 4.28 5.09 14.68
N TRP A 94 3.58 6.22 14.64
CA TRP A 94 4.11 7.52 14.20
C TRP A 94 4.99 8.22 15.25
N GLN A 95 5.24 7.63 16.42
CA GLN A 95 6.08 8.19 17.49
C GLN A 95 7.35 7.37 17.73
N LYS A 96 7.52 6.27 17.00
CA LYS A 96 8.55 5.26 17.31
C LYS A 96 9.94 5.64 16.82
N MET A 97 10.06 6.51 15.82
CA MET A 97 11.37 7.03 15.41
C MET A 97 11.67 8.37 16.08
N PRO A 98 12.95 8.62 16.43
CA PRO A 98 13.35 9.86 17.11
C PRO A 98 13.08 11.13 16.28
N LYS A 99 12.94 10.99 14.96
CA LYS A 99 12.68 12.11 14.04
C LYS A 99 11.20 12.38 13.83
N ASP A 100 10.31 11.50 14.28
CA ASP A 100 8.89 11.62 13.98
C ASP A 100 8.25 12.79 14.76
N MET A 101 8.66 13.00 16.02
CA MET A 101 8.13 14.08 16.87
C MET A 101 8.41 15.48 16.31
N PRO A 102 9.65 15.86 15.97
CA PRO A 102 9.93 17.14 15.33
C PRO A 102 9.14 17.34 14.02
N LEU A 103 9.02 16.28 13.21
CA LEU A 103 8.29 16.35 11.94
C LEU A 103 6.79 16.54 12.17
N TYR A 104 6.23 15.89 13.19
CA TYR A 104 4.85 16.05 13.60
C TYR A 104 4.56 17.49 14.03
N TYR A 105 5.38 18.07 14.91
CA TYR A 105 5.19 19.46 15.35
C TYR A 105 5.32 20.46 14.21
N LEU A 106 6.25 20.23 13.28
CA LEU A 106 6.39 21.06 12.07
C LEU A 106 5.12 20.99 11.22
N ALA A 107 4.60 19.79 10.95
CA ALA A 107 3.39 19.59 10.16
C ALA A 107 2.17 20.28 10.82
N VAL A 108 1.98 20.10 12.12
CA VAL A 108 0.90 20.77 12.87
C VAL A 108 1.06 22.29 12.81
N GLY A 109 2.28 22.81 13.00
CA GLY A 109 2.55 24.24 12.93
C GLY A 109 2.22 24.85 11.56
N LEU A 110 2.57 24.15 10.47
CA LEU A 110 2.23 24.58 9.11
C LEU A 110 0.72 24.60 8.86
N VAL A 111 0.00 23.59 9.33
CA VAL A 111 -1.47 23.52 9.18
C VAL A 111 -2.15 24.66 9.95
N VAL A 112 -1.72 24.94 11.18
CA VAL A 112 -2.26 26.04 11.98
C VAL A 112 -1.99 27.39 11.30
N CYS A 113 -0.74 27.63 10.86
CA CYS A 113 -0.37 28.85 10.16
C CYS A 113 -1.16 29.03 8.85
N GLY A 114 -1.28 27.96 8.06
CA GLY A 114 -2.08 27.95 6.84
C GLY A 114 -3.55 28.28 7.10
N THR A 115 -4.13 27.72 8.16
CA THR A 115 -5.54 27.97 8.53
C THR A 115 -5.77 29.42 8.93
N ILE A 116 -4.87 30.02 9.70
CA ILE A 116 -4.93 31.44 10.07
C ILE A 116 -4.86 32.32 8.82
N LEU A 117 -3.91 32.04 7.93
CA LEU A 117 -3.73 32.79 6.70
C LEU A 117 -4.94 32.66 5.77
N SER A 118 -5.48 31.45 5.62
CA SER A 118 -6.72 31.22 4.88
C SER A 118 -7.89 32.01 5.48
N GLY A 119 -8.07 31.98 6.80
CA GLY A 119 -9.09 32.76 7.49
C GLY A 119 -8.96 34.27 7.23
N TRP A 120 -7.72 34.80 7.27
CA TRP A 120 -7.46 36.20 6.96
C TRP A 120 -7.77 36.55 5.50
N THR A 121 -7.44 35.67 4.56
CA THR A 121 -7.79 35.87 3.15
C THR A 121 -9.30 35.83 2.93
N PHE A 122 -10.03 34.93 3.59
CA PHE A 122 -11.48 34.89 3.52
C PHE A 122 -12.11 36.16 4.10
N TYR A 123 -11.59 36.68 5.21
CA TYR A 123 -12.05 37.95 5.79
C TYR A 123 -11.89 39.11 4.81
N LYS A 124 -10.73 39.21 4.14
CA LYS A 124 -10.48 40.25 3.12
C LYS A 124 -11.35 40.10 1.88
N LEU A 125 -11.66 38.88 1.47
CA LEU A 125 -12.56 38.63 0.34
C LEU A 125 -14.03 38.91 0.70
N ALA A 126 -14.45 38.62 1.93
CA ALA A 126 -15.80 38.87 2.40
C ALA A 126 -16.12 40.36 2.60
N SER A 127 -15.11 41.15 2.98
CA SER A 127 -15.21 42.60 3.13
C SER A 127 -14.30 43.31 2.11
N PRO A 128 -14.70 43.36 0.83
CA PRO A 128 -13.92 44.07 -0.17
C PRO A 128 -13.74 45.53 0.27
N PRO A 129 -12.53 46.10 0.14
CA PRO A 129 -12.31 47.50 0.48
C PRO A 129 -13.27 48.36 -0.33
N LYS A 130 -13.88 49.37 0.32
CA LYS A 130 -14.71 50.34 -0.38
C LYS A 130 -13.85 50.97 -1.48
N ASN A 131 -14.34 50.87 -2.71
CA ASN A 131 -13.74 51.54 -3.86
C ASN A 131 -14.05 53.03 -3.70
N ASP A 132 -13.04 53.84 -3.39
CA ASP A 132 -13.13 55.31 -3.43
C ASP A 132 -13.14 55.79 -4.89
#